data_AF-A0A950SXX9-F1
#
_entry.id   AF-A0A950SXX9-F1
#
_cell.length_a   1.000
_cell.length_b   1.000
_cell.length_c   1.000
_cell.angle_alpha   90.00
_cell.angle_beta   90.00
_cell.angle_gamma   90.00
#
_symmetry.space_group_name_H-M   'P 1'
#
loop_
_entity.id
_entity.type
_entity.pdbx_description
1 polymer ?
#
loop_
_entity_poly.entity_id
_entity_poly.type
_entity_poly.pdbx_seq_one_letter_code
_entity_poly.pdbx_strand_id
1 'polypeptide(L)'
;MGTLARIAEKTKRLKFGPSVLIPSYRHPMAQASAIATLEQLAPGRLMIGFGTGFTGRAGMGKKPLSLANMRTHIAQVKALLRGEVADIDGGLA
;
A
#
# COMPACT_ATOMS: atom_id res chain seq x y z
N MET A 1 -5.87 -4.60 6.22
CA MET A 1 -6.53 -4.86 4.93
C MET A 1 -7.84 -5.65 5.08
N GLY A 2 -8.01 -6.48 6.12
CA GLY A 2 -9.25 -7.24 6.35
C GLY A 2 -10.56 -6.43 6.30
N THR A 3 -10.62 -5.23 6.89
CA THR A 3 -11.82 -4.38 6.80
C THR A 3 -12.17 -4.00 5.35
N LEU A 4 -11.17 -3.70 4.51
CA LEU A 4 -11.41 -3.40 3.10
C LEU A 4 -11.90 -4.63 2.33
N ALA A 5 -11.42 -5.84 2.68
CA ALA A 5 -11.93 -7.08 2.10
C ALA A 5 -13.42 -7.29 2.44
N ARG A 6 -13.83 -6.98 3.68
CA ARG A 6 -15.26 -7.02 4.06
C ARG A 6 -16.09 -6.01 3.28
N ILE A 7 -15.57 -4.81 3.04
CA ILE A 7 -16.24 -3.82 2.19
C ILE A 7 -16.38 -4.35 0.75
N ALA A 8 -15.32 -4.97 0.21
CA ALA A 8 -15.31 -5.60 -1.11
C ALA A 8 -16.41 -6.65 -1.25
N GLU A 9 -16.53 -7.55 -0.26
CA GLU A 9 -17.56 -8.60 -0.20
C GLU A 9 -18.99 -8.05 -0.14
N LYS A 10 -19.20 -7.00 0.67
CA LYS A 10 -20.53 -6.47 1.01
C LYS A 10 -21.07 -5.44 0.03
N THR A 11 -20.26 -4.96 -0.91
CA THR A 11 -20.67 -3.92 -1.87
C THR A 11 -20.33 -4.35 -3.29
N LYS A 12 -21.09 -3.88 -4.30
CA LYS A 12 -20.88 -4.29 -5.72
C LYS A 12 -20.37 -3.18 -6.64
N ARG A 13 -20.62 -1.91 -6.30
CA ARG A 13 -20.31 -0.74 -7.15
C ARG A 13 -19.43 0.32 -6.49
N LEU A 14 -19.33 0.28 -5.16
CA LEU A 14 -18.58 1.28 -4.39
C LEU A 14 -17.08 1.19 -4.72
N LYS A 15 -16.46 2.31 -5.10
CA LYS A 15 -14.99 2.44 -5.12
C LYS A 15 -14.51 2.74 -3.70
N PHE A 16 -13.43 2.12 -3.27
CA PHE A 16 -12.94 2.22 -1.90
C PHE A 16 -11.43 2.05 -1.82
N GLY A 17 -10.86 2.41 -0.67
CA GLY A 17 -9.43 2.33 -0.50
C GLY A 17 -8.94 2.90 0.83
N PRO A 18 -7.68 2.63 1.18
CA PRO A 18 -7.03 3.29 2.30
C PRO A 18 -6.73 4.76 1.97
N SER A 19 -7.03 5.65 2.91
CA SER A 19 -6.64 7.07 2.86
C SER A 19 -5.89 7.43 4.16
N VAL A 20 -4.60 7.17 4.29
CA VAL A 20 -3.60 6.69 3.31
C VAL A 20 -2.82 5.49 3.86
N LEU A 21 -2.07 4.80 3.00
CA LEU A 21 -1.00 3.89 3.41
C LEU A 21 0.26 4.66 3.78
N ILE A 22 0.87 4.30 4.90
CA ILE A 22 2.17 4.83 5.32
C ILE A 22 3.23 3.79 4.94
N PRO A 23 4.14 4.09 3.99
CA PRO A 23 5.14 3.14 3.47
C PRO A 23 5.85 2.31 4.55
N SER A 24 6.34 2.98 5.60
CA SER A 24 7.15 2.38 6.66
C SER A 24 6.42 1.40 7.59
N TYR A 25 5.11 1.18 7.43
CA TYR A 25 4.34 0.31 8.34
C TYR A 25 4.32 -1.14 7.87
N ARG A 26 4.62 -1.40 6.60
CA ARG A 26 4.60 -2.74 6.02
C ARG A 26 5.64 -2.86 4.93
N HIS A 27 6.31 -4.01 4.89
CA HIS A 27 7.20 -4.39 3.80
C HIS A 27 6.52 -4.24 2.42
N PRO A 28 7.22 -3.76 1.37
CA PRO A 28 6.62 -3.58 0.04
C PRO A 28 5.93 -4.83 -0.51
N MET A 29 6.56 -6.02 -0.37
CA MET A 29 5.92 -7.29 -0.77
C MET A 29 4.60 -7.57 -0.08
N ALA A 30 4.53 -7.37 1.24
CA ALA A 30 3.30 -7.58 1.99
C ALA A 30 2.20 -6.58 1.57
N GLN A 31 2.59 -5.36 1.19
CA GLN A 31 1.63 -4.39 0.63
C GLN A 31 1.16 -4.79 -0.77
N ALA A 32 2.07 -5.16 -1.67
CA ALA A 32 1.76 -5.57 -3.03
C ALA A 32 0.82 -6.79 -3.03
N SER A 33 1.14 -7.82 -2.24
CA SER A 33 0.29 -9.01 -2.08
C SER A 33 -1.13 -8.64 -1.61
N ALA A 34 -1.25 -7.81 -0.56
CA ALA A 34 -2.56 -7.43 -0.05
C ALA A 34 -3.36 -6.55 -1.03
N ILE A 35 -2.70 -5.68 -1.81
CA ILE A 35 -3.33 -4.88 -2.86
C ILE A 35 -3.84 -5.81 -3.97
N ALA A 36 -3.03 -6.75 -4.44
CA ALA A 36 -3.41 -7.71 -5.47
C ALA A 36 -4.60 -8.57 -5.02
N THR A 37 -4.61 -9.07 -3.78
CA THR A 37 -5.76 -9.81 -3.24
C THR A 37 -7.04 -8.98 -3.22
N LEU A 38 -6.99 -7.71 -2.79
CA LEU A 38 -8.17 -6.85 -2.77
C LEU A 38 -8.66 -6.51 -4.18
N GLU A 39 -7.76 -6.29 -5.12
CA GLU A 39 -8.10 -6.06 -6.52
C GLU A 39 -8.78 -7.30 -7.14
N GLN A 40 -8.33 -8.51 -6.80
CA GLN A 40 -9.02 -9.75 -7.21
C GLN A 40 -10.43 -9.86 -6.60
N LEU A 41 -10.62 -9.44 -5.35
CA LEU A 41 -11.93 -9.46 -4.68
C LEU A 41 -12.90 -8.39 -5.20
N ALA A 42 -12.39 -7.23 -5.65
CA ALA A 42 -13.20 -6.14 -6.19
C ALA A 42 -12.51 -5.46 -7.38
N PRO A 43 -12.50 -6.11 -8.57
CA PRO A 43 -11.79 -5.60 -9.74
C PRO A 43 -12.24 -4.20 -10.15
N GLY A 44 -11.27 -3.31 -10.37
CA GLY A 44 -11.48 -1.92 -10.82
C GLY A 44 -12.05 -0.98 -9.76
N ARG A 45 -12.17 -1.42 -8.50
CA ARG A 45 -12.82 -0.65 -7.42
C ARG A 45 -11.87 -0.18 -6.34
N LEU A 46 -10.65 -0.69 -6.31
CA LEU A 46 -9.66 -0.34 -5.31
C LEU A 46 -8.90 0.94 -5.71
N MET A 47 -8.81 1.90 -4.78
CA MET A 47 -8.02 3.12 -4.93
C MET A 47 -6.94 3.15 -3.85
N ILE A 48 -5.66 3.20 -4.22
CA ILE A 48 -4.55 3.19 -3.25
C ILE A 48 -3.90 4.57 -3.16
N GLY A 49 -4.04 5.20 -2.00
CA GLY A 49 -3.31 6.42 -1.64
C GLY A 49 -2.14 6.14 -0.70
N PHE A 50 -1.00 6.78 -0.93
CA PHE A 50 0.15 6.77 -0.02
C PHE A 50 0.35 8.16 0.59
N GLY A 51 0.84 8.20 1.82
CA GLY A 51 1.27 9.44 2.45
C GLY A 51 2.45 9.24 3.38
N THR A 52 3.12 10.35 3.66
CA THR A 52 4.33 10.38 4.49
C THR A 52 4.06 10.06 5.96
N GLY A 53 2.79 10.03 6.37
CA GLY A 53 2.36 9.66 7.72
C GLY A 53 2.55 10.77 8.75
N PHE A 54 2.12 12.00 8.45
CA PHE A 54 2.28 13.18 9.33
C PHE A 54 1.87 12.89 10.78
N THR A 55 0.59 12.58 11.02
CA THR A 55 0.07 12.26 12.36
C THR A 55 0.45 10.85 12.81
N GLY A 56 0.32 9.87 11.91
CA GLY A 56 0.56 8.46 12.25
C GLY A 56 1.98 8.19 12.75
N ARG A 57 2.99 8.76 12.09
CA ARG A 57 4.38 8.61 12.53
C ARG A 57 4.70 9.49 13.74
N ALA A 58 4.11 10.68 13.84
CA ALA A 58 4.26 11.54 15.01
C ALA A 58 3.77 10.85 16.29
N GLY A 59 2.65 10.11 16.22
CA GLY A 59 2.16 9.29 17.34
C GLY A 59 3.13 8.17 17.79
N MET A 60 4.14 7.84 16.99
CA MET A 60 5.22 6.92 17.34
C MET A 60 6.57 7.63 17.57
N GLY A 61 6.56 8.95 17.80
CA GLY A 61 7.78 9.73 18.00
C GLY A 61 8.67 9.85 16.76
N LYS A 62 8.15 9.55 15.56
CA LYS A 62 8.88 9.58 14.31
C LYS A 62 8.47 10.78 13.45
N LYS A 63 9.45 11.44 12.83
CA LYS A 63 9.18 12.46 11.80
C LYS A 63 8.47 11.84 10.59
N PRO A 64 7.69 12.62 9.80
CA PRO A 64 7.12 12.15 8.54
C PRO A 64 8.21 11.57 7.62
N LEU A 65 7.83 10.61 6.78
CA LEU A 65 8.75 10.03 5.81
C LEU A 65 9.15 11.08 4.76
N SER A 66 10.39 11.02 4.27
CA SER A 66 10.80 11.86 3.13
C SER A 66 9.99 11.49 1.88
N LEU A 67 9.78 12.46 0.99
CA LEU A 67 9.11 12.22 -0.30
C LEU A 67 9.91 11.25 -1.18
N ALA A 68 11.25 11.28 -1.07
CA ALA A 68 12.13 10.36 -1.77
C ALA A 68 11.84 8.90 -1.34
N ASN A 69 11.84 8.63 -0.03
CA ASN A 69 11.59 7.27 0.47
C ASN A 69 10.16 6.81 0.17
N MET A 70 9.18 7.73 0.21
CA MET A 70 7.81 7.42 -0.21
C MET A 70 7.76 7.04 -1.70
N ARG A 71 8.46 7.79 -2.56
CA ARG A 71 8.54 7.50 -4.00
C ARG A 71 9.19 6.14 -4.27
N THR A 72 10.29 5.83 -3.59
CA THR A 72 10.97 4.53 -3.68
C THR A 72 10.03 3.39 -3.33
N HIS A 73 9.33 3.50 -2.19
CA HIS A 73 8.37 2.48 -1.77
C HIS A 73 7.23 2.29 -2.77
N ILE A 74 6.68 3.39 -3.32
CA ILE A 74 5.65 3.32 -4.35
C ILE A 74 6.17 2.62 -5.61
N ALA A 75 7.41 2.91 -6.02
CA ALA A 75 8.04 2.28 -7.17
C ALA A 75 8.21 0.77 -6.97
N GLN A 76 8.71 0.35 -5.80
CA GLN A 76 8.86 -1.07 -5.42
C GLN A 76 7.51 -1.79 -5.45
N VAL A 77 6.48 -1.24 -4.78
CA VAL A 77 5.13 -1.85 -4.77
C VAL A 77 4.57 -1.94 -6.18
N LYS A 78 4.75 -0.92 -7.02
CA LYS A 78 4.29 -0.94 -8.41
C LYS A 78 5.02 -1.99 -9.26
N ALA A 79 6.33 -2.17 -9.07
CA ALA A 79 7.11 -3.20 -9.76
C ALA A 79 6.61 -4.61 -9.38
N LEU A 80 6.49 -4.88 -8.08
CA LEU A 80 5.97 -6.15 -7.58
C LEU A 80 4.55 -6.46 -8.09
N LEU A 81 3.67 -5.45 -8.17
CA LEU A 81 2.33 -5.61 -8.74
C LEU A 81 2.33 -5.90 -10.26
N ARG A 82 3.40 -5.54 -10.97
CA ARG A 82 3.61 -5.92 -12.38
C ARG A 82 4.30 -7.29 -12.53
N GLY A 83 4.64 -7.96 -11.43
CA GLY A 83 5.42 -9.19 -11.44
C GLY A 83 6.91 -8.96 -11.74
N GLU A 84 7.39 -7.74 -11.58
CA GLU A 84 8.81 -7.39 -11.76
C GLU A 84 9.58 -7.54 -10.45
N VAL A 85 10.89 -7.75 -10.58
CA VAL A 85 11.82 -7.76 -9.43
C VAL A 85 12.01 -6.33 -8.91
N ALA A 86 11.97 -6.17 -7.60
CA ALA A 86 12.24 -4.91 -6.91
C ALA A 86 13.43 -5.06 -5.94
N ASP A 87 14.37 -4.12 -5.97
CA ASP A 87 15.36 -3.95 -4.91
C ASP A 87 14.69 -3.29 -3.70
N ILE A 88 14.73 -3.98 -2.56
CA ILE A 88 14.22 -3.54 -1.27
C ILE A 88 15.37 -3.63 -0.27
N ASP A 89 15.95 -2.48 0.06
CA ASP A 89 17.03 -2.33 1.04
C ASP A 89 18.24 -3.24 0.76
N GLY A 90 18.56 -3.47 -0.53
CA GLY A 90 19.66 -4.35 -0.97
C GLY A 90 19.27 -5.82 -1.13
N GLY A 91 18.02 -6.19 -0.82
CA GLY A 91 17.45 -7.50 -1.11
C GLY A 91 16.61 -7.47 -2.40
N LEU A 92 16.65 -8.55 -3.18
CA LEU A 92 15.80 -8.70 -4.37
C LEU A 92 14.51 -9.44 -3.99
N ALA A 93 13.38 -8.88 -4.41
CA ALA A 93 12.04 -9.37 -4.15
C ALA A 93 11.20 -9.43 -5.43
#